data_AF-A0AAV8FHI4-F1
#
_entry.id   AF-A0AAV8FHI4-F1
#
_cell.length_a   1.000
_cell.length_b   1.000
_cell.length_c   1.000
_cell.angle_alpha   90.00
_cell.angle_beta   90.00
_cell.angle_gamma   90.00
#
_symmetry.space_group_name_H-M   'P 1'
#
loop_
_entity.id
_entity.type
_entity.pdbx_description
1 polymer ?
#
loop_
_entity_poly.entity_id
_entity_poly.type
_entity_poly.pdbx_seq_one_letter_code
_entity_poly.pdbx_strand_id
1 'polypeptide(L)'
;MILHRVLLVLHVLPRLLIVSAYPSKLPCNFPAIFNFGDSNSDTGGLSATSLTDPVGWPNGETFFKMPSGRNADGRLLIDFIAEELGLPYVEPYLDALGGNFSHGANFATTLSPILDQNSTLPLGFYSPFSLSVQLSQFLQLKKRSQVLYQQGGTKKYMVPREEFFAEALYTIDIGQNDLTSILFSPNMSPENYLQDALQRLATVIKEIYKTGGRYFWIHNTGPLGCLPYVLVRPPVGSEEMDETGCRIFYNALAEKYNAMLNETVVKLREELPAASLTLVDVYSAKYHLITHASNYGKIHLFYIVTL
;
A
#
# COMPACT_ATOMS: atom_id res chain seq x y z
N MET A 1 76.70 25.90 18.93
CA MET A 1 76.62 24.84 19.96
C MET A 1 75.34 24.06 19.71
N ILE A 2 75.40 22.95 18.98
CA ILE A 2 75.69 21.59 19.49
C ILE A 2 74.45 20.95 20.12
N LEU A 3 73.96 19.90 19.42
CA LEU A 3 73.29 18.67 19.91
C LEU A 3 71.87 18.83 20.52
N HIS A 4 70.87 17.94 20.36
CA HIS A 4 70.73 16.55 19.89
C HIS A 4 69.26 16.32 19.43
N ARG A 5 69.01 15.76 18.23
CA ARG A 5 68.54 14.37 17.98
C ARG A 5 67.36 13.86 18.84
N VAL A 6 66.20 13.69 18.19
CA VAL A 6 65.44 12.41 18.20
C VAL A 6 64.83 12.22 16.80
N LEU A 7 65.25 11.15 16.12
CA LEU A 7 64.58 10.62 14.94
C LEU A 7 63.28 9.94 15.38
N LEU A 8 62.14 10.29 14.77
CA LEU A 8 60.99 9.40 14.68
C LEU A 8 60.77 9.09 13.20
N VAL A 9 61.15 7.89 12.79
CA VAL A 9 60.81 7.33 11.48
C VAL A 9 59.36 6.86 11.55
N LEU A 10 58.43 7.65 11.02
CA LEU A 10 57.06 7.22 10.79
C LEU A 10 56.98 6.58 9.39
N HIS A 11 56.89 5.25 9.38
CA HIS A 11 56.49 4.49 8.19
C HIS A 11 55.06 4.87 7.81
N VAL A 12 54.91 5.70 6.77
CA VAL A 12 53.62 5.92 6.11
C VAL A 12 53.34 4.71 5.23
N LEU A 13 52.65 3.71 5.79
CA LEU A 13 51.99 2.66 5.01
C LEU A 13 50.86 3.32 4.18
N PRO A 14 50.79 3.12 2.86
CA PRO A 14 49.63 3.55 2.10
C PRO A 14 48.45 2.68 2.56
N ARG A 15 47.45 3.29 3.20
CA ARG A 15 46.16 2.63 3.42
C ARG A 15 45.58 2.33 2.04
N LEU A 16 45.64 1.06 1.63
CA LEU A 16 44.80 0.55 0.56
C LEU A 16 43.35 0.85 0.98
N LEU A 17 42.74 1.82 0.32
CA LEU A 17 41.30 1.99 0.34
C LEU A 17 40.74 0.79 -0.43
N ILE A 18 40.39 -0.26 0.31
CA ILE A 18 39.49 -1.28 -0.19
C ILE A 18 38.14 -0.57 -0.31
N VAL A 19 37.91 0.05 -1.47
CA VAL A 19 36.56 0.42 -1.89
C VAL A 19 35.84 -0.91 -2.00
N SER A 20 35.03 -1.22 -0.99
CA SER A 20 34.00 -2.23 -1.12
C SER A 20 33.11 -1.75 -2.26
N ALA A 21 33.35 -2.28 -3.45
CA ALA A 21 32.37 -2.27 -4.52
C ALA A 21 31.23 -3.13 -4.00
N TYR A 22 30.28 -2.48 -3.33
CA TYR A 22 28.95 -3.06 -3.15
C TYR A 22 28.53 -3.51 -4.54
N PRO A 23 28.16 -4.80 -4.75
CA PRO A 23 27.59 -5.19 -6.02
C PRO A 23 26.44 -4.24 -6.27
N SER A 24 26.51 -3.47 -7.37
CA SER A 24 25.42 -2.62 -7.81
C SER A 24 24.20 -3.52 -7.82
N LYS A 25 23.26 -3.28 -6.89
CA LYS A 25 21.95 -3.93 -6.95
C LYS A 25 21.49 -3.74 -8.38
N LEU A 26 21.23 -4.83 -9.11
CA LEU A 26 20.56 -4.73 -10.40
C LEU A 26 19.37 -3.78 -10.17
N PRO A 27 19.25 -2.67 -10.92
CA PRO A 27 18.20 -1.71 -10.65
C PRO A 27 16.86 -2.44 -10.71
N CYS A 28 16.05 -2.31 -9.67
CA CYS A 28 14.66 -2.73 -9.68
C CYS A 28 13.94 -1.86 -10.72
N ASN A 29 13.87 -2.36 -11.96
CA ASN A 29 13.39 -1.58 -13.09
C ASN A 29 11.96 -1.99 -13.41
N PHE A 30 11.00 -1.31 -12.82
CA PHE A 30 9.57 -1.45 -13.13
C PHE A 30 9.15 -0.26 -14.01
N PRO A 31 8.56 -0.47 -15.20
CA PRO A 31 8.15 0.63 -16.06
C PRO A 31 6.81 1.26 -15.63
N ALA A 32 6.05 0.59 -14.77
CA ALA A 32 4.74 1.02 -14.31
C ALA A 32 4.36 0.40 -12.96
N ILE A 33 3.44 1.07 -12.26
CA ILE A 33 2.80 0.56 -11.04
C ILE A 33 1.29 0.48 -11.26
N PHE A 34 0.70 -0.68 -11.01
CA PHE A 34 -0.76 -0.84 -10.94
C PHE A 34 -1.14 -1.12 -9.48
N ASN A 35 -1.72 -0.10 -8.83
CA ASN A 35 -2.03 -0.16 -7.40
C ASN A 35 -3.49 -0.53 -7.15
N PHE A 36 -3.71 -1.46 -6.23
CA PHE A 36 -5.03 -1.87 -5.73
C PHE A 36 -5.01 -1.68 -4.22
N GLY A 37 -6.11 -1.20 -3.65
CA GLY A 37 -6.10 -0.96 -2.22
C GLY A 37 -7.25 -0.17 -1.65
N ASP A 38 -7.04 0.31 -0.44
CA ASP A 38 -7.95 1.19 0.27
C ASP A 38 -7.37 2.60 0.52
N SER A 39 -7.82 3.26 1.59
CA SER A 39 -7.38 4.60 2.00
C SER A 39 -5.86 4.73 2.18
N ASN A 40 -5.14 3.67 2.52
CA ASN A 40 -3.69 3.72 2.77
C ASN A 40 -2.89 4.03 1.48
N SER A 41 -3.49 3.77 0.32
CA SER A 41 -2.88 4.00 -0.98
C SER A 41 -3.77 4.78 -1.95
N ASP A 42 -4.92 5.31 -1.53
CA ASP A 42 -5.83 6.10 -2.37
C ASP A 42 -5.24 7.50 -2.69
N THR A 43 -4.82 7.70 -3.95
CA THR A 43 -4.24 8.97 -4.41
C THR A 43 -5.28 10.02 -4.87
N GLY A 44 -6.58 9.77 -4.67
CA GLY A 44 -7.67 10.68 -5.05
C GLY A 44 -8.88 9.99 -5.69
N GLY A 45 -8.88 8.67 -5.78
CA GLY A 45 -9.91 7.85 -6.40
C GLY A 45 -11.29 8.05 -5.78
N LEU A 46 -11.44 8.00 -4.44
CA LEU A 46 -12.75 8.28 -3.84
C LEU A 46 -13.17 9.73 -4.03
N SER A 47 -12.23 10.68 -3.90
CA SER A 47 -12.50 12.11 -4.01
C SER A 47 -13.07 12.50 -5.39
N ALA A 48 -12.67 11.80 -6.45
CA ALA A 48 -13.16 12.01 -7.82
C ALA A 48 -14.64 11.61 -8.03
N THR A 49 -15.26 10.91 -7.07
CA THR A 49 -16.59 10.29 -7.24
C THR A 49 -17.74 11.12 -6.67
N SER A 50 -17.45 12.28 -6.06
CA SER A 50 -18.43 13.10 -5.32
C SER A 50 -19.11 12.41 -4.13
N LEU A 51 -18.74 11.16 -3.79
CA LEU A 51 -19.30 10.41 -2.65
C LEU A 51 -18.81 10.93 -1.30
N THR A 52 -17.76 11.76 -1.30
CA THR A 52 -17.27 12.48 -0.13
C THR A 52 -17.08 13.93 -0.51
N ASP A 53 -17.68 14.85 0.27
CA ASP A 53 -17.19 16.23 0.41
C ASP A 53 -15.65 16.15 0.61
N PRO A 54 -14.83 17.06 0.05
CA PRO A 54 -13.42 16.80 -0.18
C PRO A 54 -12.77 16.37 1.13
N VAL A 55 -11.99 15.29 1.07
CA VAL A 55 -11.24 14.74 2.21
C VAL A 55 -10.82 15.89 3.11
N GLY A 56 -11.31 15.91 4.35
CA GLY A 56 -11.22 17.11 5.19
C GLY A 56 -9.79 17.61 5.36
N TRP A 57 -9.63 18.87 5.77
CA TRP A 57 -8.34 19.35 6.26
C TRP A 57 -7.78 18.38 7.32
N PRO A 58 -6.48 18.01 7.32
CA PRO A 58 -5.34 18.66 6.66
C PRO A 58 -4.89 18.09 5.30
N ASN A 59 -5.79 17.54 4.47
CA ASN A 59 -5.38 16.85 3.24
C ASN A 59 -4.42 17.68 2.33
N GLY A 60 -3.26 17.09 2.02
CA GLY A 60 -2.24 17.69 1.14
C GLY A 60 -1.44 18.89 1.69
N GLU A 61 -1.67 19.33 2.94
CA GLU A 61 -1.01 20.49 3.56
C GLU A 61 0.53 20.40 3.63
N THR A 62 1.12 19.24 3.94
CA THR A 62 2.56 19.11 4.21
C THR A 62 3.39 19.02 2.94
N PHE A 63 2.85 18.43 1.87
CA PHE A 63 3.58 18.19 0.62
C PHE A 63 3.00 18.94 -0.59
N PHE A 64 1.73 18.67 -0.94
CA PHE A 64 1.11 19.21 -2.15
C PHE A 64 0.72 20.69 -2.03
N LYS A 65 0.59 21.21 -0.80
CA LYS A 65 0.19 22.60 -0.48
C LYS A 65 -1.19 22.99 -1.01
N MET A 66 -2.02 22.00 -1.28
CA MET A 66 -3.41 22.14 -1.71
C MET A 66 -4.15 20.83 -1.42
N PRO A 67 -5.50 20.84 -1.40
CA PRO A 67 -6.28 19.61 -1.33
C PRO A 67 -5.88 18.63 -2.44
N SER A 68 -5.29 17.50 -2.06
CA SER A 68 -4.89 16.40 -2.93
C SER A 68 -5.93 15.29 -3.03
N GLY A 69 -6.99 15.31 -2.19
CA GLY A 69 -8.02 14.27 -2.17
C GLY A 69 -7.59 12.95 -1.52
N ARG A 70 -6.51 12.97 -0.74
CA ARG A 70 -5.88 11.80 -0.09
C ARG A 70 -6.18 11.80 1.41
N ASN A 71 -6.31 10.64 2.06
CA ASN A 71 -6.43 10.55 3.53
C ASN A 71 -5.10 10.75 4.26
N ALA A 72 -4.30 11.70 3.80
CA ALA A 72 -3.03 12.08 4.38
C ALA A 72 -2.86 13.59 4.21
N ASP A 73 -2.10 14.20 5.12
CA ASP A 73 -1.68 15.59 4.98
C ASP A 73 -0.63 15.79 3.88
N GLY A 74 -0.15 14.73 3.23
CA GLY A 74 0.85 14.78 2.19
C GLY A 74 0.95 13.49 1.40
N ARG A 75 2.16 12.95 1.33
CA ARG A 75 2.48 11.73 0.57
C ARG A 75 2.00 10.48 1.29
N LEU A 76 1.61 9.48 0.50
CA LEU A 76 1.29 8.11 0.88
C LEU A 76 2.51 7.22 0.63
N LEU A 77 2.52 6.01 1.19
CA LEU A 77 3.59 5.03 0.98
C LEU A 77 3.84 4.74 -0.51
N ILE A 78 2.78 4.72 -1.32
CA ILE A 78 2.87 4.48 -2.77
C ILE A 78 3.66 5.58 -3.52
N ASP A 79 3.70 6.82 -3.03
CA ASP A 79 4.51 7.88 -3.64
C ASP A 79 6.00 7.63 -3.43
N PHE A 80 6.38 7.18 -2.22
CA PHE A 80 7.76 6.82 -1.92
C PHE A 80 8.21 5.61 -2.76
N ILE A 81 7.31 4.63 -2.96
CA ILE A 81 7.59 3.51 -3.87
C ILE A 81 7.84 4.01 -5.30
N ALA A 82 7.00 4.93 -5.80
CA ALA A 82 7.18 5.49 -7.14
C ALA A 82 8.50 6.29 -7.27
N GLU A 83 8.85 7.10 -6.27
CA GLU A 83 10.11 7.86 -6.23
C GLU A 83 11.34 6.95 -6.28
N GLU A 84 11.36 5.89 -5.48
CA GLU A 84 12.47 4.92 -5.44
C GLU A 84 12.62 4.15 -6.75
N LEU A 85 11.53 4.00 -7.52
CA LEU A 85 11.52 3.39 -8.85
C LEU A 85 11.80 4.40 -9.99
N GLY A 86 11.94 5.69 -9.67
CA GLY A 86 12.12 6.75 -10.67
C GLY A 86 10.89 6.97 -11.56
N LEU A 87 9.69 6.64 -11.05
CA LEU A 87 8.41 6.79 -11.75
C LEU A 87 7.68 8.06 -11.31
N PRO A 88 6.79 8.62 -12.15
CA PRO A 88 5.85 9.64 -11.69
C PRO A 88 4.91 9.09 -10.61
N TYR A 89 4.29 9.98 -9.83
CA TYR A 89 3.25 9.57 -8.89
C TYR A 89 2.09 8.88 -9.61
N VAL A 90 1.52 7.88 -8.94
CA VAL A 90 0.51 7.00 -9.54
C VAL A 90 -0.85 7.68 -9.52
N GLU A 91 -1.35 8.06 -10.70
CA GLU A 91 -2.59 8.80 -10.86
C GLU A 91 -3.83 7.93 -10.56
N PRO A 92 -4.87 8.49 -9.90
CA PRO A 92 -6.10 7.77 -9.62
C PRO A 92 -6.90 7.50 -10.89
N TYR A 93 -7.31 6.24 -11.10
CA TYR A 93 -8.04 5.80 -12.28
C TYR A 93 -9.36 6.55 -12.50
N LEU A 94 -10.01 6.98 -11.41
CA LEU A 94 -11.31 7.63 -11.43
C LEU A 94 -11.24 9.14 -11.71
N ASP A 95 -10.07 9.76 -11.64
CA ASP A 95 -9.94 11.19 -11.92
C ASP A 95 -9.90 11.46 -13.43
N ALA A 96 -10.97 12.06 -13.93
CA ALA A 96 -11.12 12.43 -15.32
C ALA A 96 -10.20 13.60 -15.74
N LEU A 97 -9.73 14.42 -14.79
CA LEU A 97 -8.93 15.61 -15.05
C LEU A 97 -7.42 15.31 -15.05
N GLY A 98 -6.97 14.32 -14.27
CA GLY A 98 -5.56 13.94 -14.12
C GLY A 98 -5.04 12.79 -15.00
N GLY A 99 -5.85 12.24 -15.91
CA GLY A 99 -5.65 10.92 -16.54
C GLY A 99 -4.41 10.72 -17.45
N ASN A 100 -3.22 10.68 -16.88
CA ASN A 100 -2.00 10.15 -17.49
C ASN A 100 -1.63 8.80 -16.88
N PHE A 101 -1.93 7.72 -17.59
CA PHE A 101 -1.70 6.36 -17.14
C PHE A 101 -0.49 5.71 -17.82
N SER A 102 0.39 6.47 -18.47
CA SER A 102 1.54 5.93 -19.21
C SER A 102 2.46 5.04 -18.38
N HIS A 103 2.54 5.30 -17.07
CA HIS A 103 3.33 4.55 -16.08
C HIS A 103 2.46 3.81 -15.05
N GLY A 104 1.23 3.45 -15.44
CA GLY A 104 0.29 2.71 -14.61
C GLY A 104 -0.81 3.58 -14.02
N ALA A 105 -1.57 3.02 -13.08
CA ALA A 105 -2.76 3.65 -12.54
C ALA A 105 -3.06 3.13 -11.14
N ASN A 106 -3.72 3.98 -10.35
CA ASN A 106 -4.16 3.65 -9.01
C ASN A 106 -5.67 3.39 -8.98
N PHE A 107 -6.04 2.16 -8.64
CA PHE A 107 -7.44 1.72 -8.49
C PHE A 107 -7.90 1.74 -7.03
N ALA A 108 -7.00 2.01 -6.08
CA ALA A 108 -7.35 2.08 -4.68
C ALA A 108 -8.35 3.20 -4.42
N THR A 109 -9.31 2.92 -3.53
CA THR A 109 -10.21 3.96 -3.03
C THR A 109 -10.43 3.80 -1.54
N THR A 110 -10.58 4.93 -0.87
CA THR A 110 -10.91 5.02 0.55
C THR A 110 -12.10 4.13 0.91
N LEU A 111 -12.01 3.40 2.03
CA LEU A 111 -13.00 2.43 2.53
C LEU A 111 -13.21 1.17 1.68
N SER A 112 -12.39 0.91 0.67
CA SER A 112 -12.50 -0.30 -0.15
C SER A 112 -12.30 -1.58 0.69
N PRO A 113 -13.25 -2.51 0.64
CA PRO A 113 -13.10 -3.87 1.15
C PRO A 113 -12.65 -4.84 0.04
N ILE A 114 -12.17 -6.01 0.44
CA ILE A 114 -11.92 -7.14 -0.46
C ILE A 114 -13.25 -7.70 -0.96
N LEU A 115 -14.17 -7.98 -0.04
CA LEU A 115 -15.49 -8.53 -0.37
C LEU A 115 -16.46 -7.43 -0.82
N ASP A 116 -17.32 -7.80 -1.77
CA ASP A 116 -18.41 -6.94 -2.20
C ASP A 116 -19.39 -6.75 -1.02
N GLN A 117 -19.73 -5.48 -0.72
CA GLN A 117 -20.65 -5.18 0.38
C GLN A 117 -22.08 -5.23 -0.15
N ASN A 118 -22.84 -6.23 0.33
CA ASN A 118 -24.25 -6.40 -0.02
C ASN A 118 -25.21 -5.66 0.93
N SER A 119 -24.66 -5.00 1.96
CA SER A 119 -25.41 -4.24 2.97
C SER A 119 -24.87 -2.82 3.09
N THR A 120 -25.76 -1.88 3.35
CA THR A 120 -25.40 -0.52 3.76
C THR A 120 -24.84 -0.61 5.18
N LEU A 121 -23.54 -0.35 5.37
CA LEU A 121 -22.99 -0.21 6.72
C LEU A 121 -23.75 0.89 7.48
N PRO A 122 -24.01 0.74 8.79
CA PRO A 122 -24.88 1.63 9.56
C PRO A 122 -24.51 3.13 9.53
N LEU A 123 -23.31 3.46 9.08
CA LEU A 123 -22.77 4.81 9.03
C LEU A 123 -22.80 5.47 7.64
N GLY A 124 -23.34 4.81 6.60
CA GLY A 124 -23.47 5.40 5.27
C GLY A 124 -22.15 5.62 4.51
N PHE A 125 -21.03 5.21 5.09
CA PHE A 125 -19.69 5.25 4.48
C PHE A 125 -19.35 3.88 3.90
N TYR A 126 -19.72 3.65 2.65
CA TYR A 126 -19.36 2.46 1.89
C TYR A 126 -18.65 2.88 0.60
N SER A 127 -17.56 2.19 0.27
CA SER A 127 -16.93 2.33 -1.04
C SER A 127 -17.55 1.35 -2.02
N PRO A 128 -18.11 1.80 -3.15
CA PRO A 128 -18.57 0.92 -4.21
C PRO A 128 -17.43 0.28 -5.01
N PHE A 129 -16.17 0.52 -4.62
CA PHE A 129 -14.99 0.03 -5.33
C PHE A 129 -14.32 -1.08 -4.51
N SER A 130 -15.02 -2.20 -4.33
CA SER A 130 -14.42 -3.43 -3.79
C SER A 130 -13.23 -3.89 -4.64
N LEU A 131 -12.42 -4.82 -4.13
CA LEU A 131 -11.29 -5.36 -4.90
C LEU A 131 -11.71 -5.94 -6.26
N SER A 132 -12.89 -6.55 -6.34
CA SER A 132 -13.47 -7.05 -7.61
C SER A 132 -13.75 -5.92 -8.61
N VAL A 133 -14.23 -4.77 -8.12
CA VAL A 133 -14.48 -3.58 -8.94
C VAL A 133 -13.16 -2.96 -9.39
N GLN A 134 -12.16 -2.88 -8.50
CA GLN A 134 -10.82 -2.40 -8.86
C GLN A 134 -10.16 -3.28 -9.92
N LEU A 135 -10.31 -4.61 -9.83
CA LEU A 135 -9.90 -5.53 -10.89
C LEU A 135 -10.61 -5.22 -12.22
N SER A 136 -11.92 -4.97 -12.18
CA SER A 136 -12.70 -4.64 -13.38
C SER A 136 -12.22 -3.34 -14.03
N GLN A 137 -11.88 -2.33 -13.22
CA GLN A 137 -11.28 -1.08 -13.68
C GLN A 137 -9.91 -1.32 -14.33
N PHE A 138 -9.05 -2.14 -13.74
CA PHE A 138 -7.77 -2.53 -14.32
C PHE A 138 -7.92 -3.23 -15.67
N LEU A 139 -8.81 -4.22 -15.76
CA LEU A 139 -9.07 -4.93 -17.01
C LEU A 139 -9.60 -4.00 -18.10
N GLN A 140 -10.43 -3.03 -17.72
CA GLN A 140 -10.94 -1.99 -18.61
C GLN A 140 -9.81 -1.07 -19.10
N LEU A 141 -8.94 -0.58 -18.19
CA LEU A 141 -7.77 0.23 -18.55
C LEU A 141 -6.89 -0.53 -19.53
N LYS A 142 -6.52 -1.78 -19.21
CA LYS A 142 -5.68 -2.62 -20.07
C LYS A 142 -6.24 -2.74 -21.47
N LYS A 143 -7.52 -3.14 -21.59
CA LYS A 143 -8.19 -3.32 -22.88
C LYS A 143 -8.23 -2.01 -23.69
N ARG A 144 -8.63 -0.90 -23.05
CA ARG A 144 -8.79 0.40 -23.74
C ARG A 144 -7.45 1.03 -24.10
N SER A 145 -6.41 0.80 -23.31
CA SER A 145 -5.05 1.27 -23.61
C SER A 145 -4.55 0.69 -24.93
N GLN A 146 -4.79 -0.59 -25.20
CA GLN A 146 -4.42 -1.22 -26.47
C GLN A 146 -5.16 -0.62 -27.66
N VAL A 147 -6.46 -0.34 -27.51
CA VAL A 147 -7.24 0.34 -28.56
C VAL A 147 -6.68 1.73 -28.85
N LEU A 148 -6.38 2.52 -27.82
CA LEU A 148 -5.83 3.86 -27.97
C LEU A 148 -4.43 3.84 -28.58
N TYR A 149 -3.61 2.85 -28.22
CA TYR A 149 -2.29 2.67 -28.79
C TYR A 149 -2.35 2.40 -30.31
N GLN A 150 -3.27 1.53 -30.74
CA GLN A 150 -3.50 1.22 -32.15
C GLN A 150 -4.07 2.39 -32.95
N GLN A 151 -4.96 3.20 -32.35
CA GLN A 151 -5.50 4.41 -32.98
C GLN A 151 -4.44 5.50 -33.17
N GLY A 152 -3.37 5.48 -32.38
CA GLY A 152 -2.27 6.43 -32.48
C GLY A 152 -2.61 7.82 -31.91
N GLY A 153 -2.00 8.86 -32.49
CA GLY A 153 -2.14 10.24 -32.03
C GLY A 153 -1.49 10.51 -30.67
N THR A 154 -1.93 11.58 -29.99
CA THR A 154 -1.38 12.00 -28.69
C THR A 154 -1.81 11.08 -27.55
N LYS A 155 -3.00 10.45 -27.65
CA LYS A 155 -3.56 9.59 -26.60
C LYS A 155 -2.71 8.35 -26.31
N LYS A 156 -1.98 7.82 -27.29
CA LYS A 156 -1.09 6.66 -27.10
C LYS A 156 0.03 6.92 -26.07
N TYR A 157 0.40 8.19 -25.86
CA TYR A 157 1.44 8.59 -24.90
C TYR A 157 0.88 8.79 -23.47
N MET A 158 -0.43 8.69 -23.29
CA MET A 158 -1.11 8.86 -21.99
C MET A 158 -1.59 7.52 -21.41
N VAL A 159 -1.26 6.39 -22.06
CA VAL A 159 -1.68 5.04 -21.65
C VAL A 159 -0.49 4.08 -21.60
N PRO A 160 -0.53 3.01 -20.78
CA PRO A 160 0.57 2.07 -20.69
C PRO A 160 0.78 1.32 -22.01
N ARG A 161 2.05 1.02 -22.32
CA ARG A 161 2.40 0.09 -23.40
C ARG A 161 2.00 -1.34 -23.04
N GLU A 162 1.87 -2.20 -24.05
CA GLU A 162 1.44 -3.59 -23.84
C GLU A 162 2.42 -4.37 -22.96
N GLU A 163 3.73 -4.20 -23.20
CA GLU A 163 4.81 -4.83 -22.46
C GLU A 163 4.83 -4.43 -20.98
N PHE A 164 4.39 -3.21 -20.65
CA PHE A 164 4.39 -2.72 -19.27
C PHE A 164 3.46 -3.53 -18.37
N PHE A 165 2.39 -4.14 -18.90
CA PHE A 165 1.53 -5.00 -18.08
C PHE A 165 2.22 -6.29 -17.63
N ALA A 166 3.24 -6.79 -18.34
CA ALA A 166 4.00 -7.96 -17.90
C ALA A 166 5.13 -7.58 -16.94
N GLU A 167 5.66 -6.38 -17.10
CA GLU A 167 6.84 -5.87 -16.40
C GLU A 167 6.50 -5.02 -15.16
N ALA A 168 5.24 -4.60 -14.98
CA ALA A 168 4.82 -3.72 -13.90
C ALA A 168 4.88 -4.35 -12.51
N LEU A 169 4.99 -3.48 -11.50
CA LEU A 169 4.76 -3.81 -10.10
C LEU A 169 3.26 -3.69 -9.78
N TYR A 170 2.69 -4.76 -9.24
CA TYR A 170 1.31 -4.81 -8.78
C TYR A 170 1.28 -4.70 -7.25
N THR A 171 0.92 -3.53 -6.74
CA THR A 171 0.83 -3.28 -5.29
C THR A 171 -0.59 -3.53 -4.80
N ILE A 172 -0.73 -4.20 -3.65
CA ILE A 172 -2.02 -4.57 -3.06
C ILE A 172 -1.98 -4.26 -1.56
N ASP A 173 -2.69 -3.22 -1.13
CA ASP A 173 -2.85 -2.81 0.28
C ASP A 173 -4.35 -2.69 0.61
N ILE A 174 -4.93 -3.81 1.05
CA ILE A 174 -6.37 -3.95 1.30
C ILE A 174 -6.63 -5.03 2.35
N GLY A 175 -7.78 -4.95 3.01
CA GLY A 175 -8.27 -5.97 3.94
C GLY A 175 -8.57 -5.43 5.32
N GLN A 176 -8.07 -4.24 5.68
CA GLN A 176 -8.34 -3.64 6.99
C GLN A 176 -9.83 -3.27 7.14
N ASN A 177 -10.46 -2.80 6.06
CA ASN A 177 -11.90 -2.54 6.05
C ASN A 177 -12.74 -3.82 6.24
N ASP A 178 -12.29 -4.96 5.72
CA ASP A 178 -12.95 -6.26 5.93
C ASP A 178 -12.97 -6.67 7.41
N LEU A 179 -11.89 -6.40 8.15
CA LEU A 179 -11.84 -6.65 9.60
C LEU A 179 -12.87 -5.80 10.35
N THR A 180 -13.05 -4.55 9.93
CA THR A 180 -14.10 -3.68 10.47
C THR A 180 -15.49 -4.17 10.05
N SER A 181 -15.68 -4.65 8.81
CA SER A 181 -16.95 -5.20 8.31
C SER A 181 -17.41 -6.45 9.04
N ILE A 182 -16.49 -7.28 9.54
CA ILE A 182 -16.81 -8.47 10.36
C ILE A 182 -17.65 -8.08 11.57
N LEU A 183 -17.35 -6.93 12.20
CA LEU A 183 -18.06 -6.43 13.39
C LEU A 183 -19.52 -6.06 13.10
N PHE A 184 -19.85 -5.81 11.84
CA PHE A 184 -21.19 -5.46 11.37
C PHE A 184 -21.86 -6.59 10.58
N SER A 185 -21.26 -7.79 10.57
CA SER A 185 -21.73 -8.96 9.83
C SER A 185 -22.14 -10.10 10.79
N PRO A 186 -23.20 -9.92 11.61
CA PRO A 186 -23.57 -10.88 12.67
C PRO A 186 -23.99 -12.26 12.14
N ASN A 187 -24.28 -12.37 10.85
CA ASN A 187 -24.74 -13.60 10.21
C ASN A 187 -23.58 -14.48 9.69
N MET A 188 -22.32 -14.04 9.82
CA MET A 188 -21.14 -14.78 9.36
C MET A 188 -20.09 -14.82 10.46
N SER A 189 -19.48 -15.99 10.69
CA SER A 189 -18.35 -16.06 11.62
C SER A 189 -17.15 -15.29 11.07
N PRO A 190 -16.32 -14.67 11.94
CA PRO A 190 -15.08 -14.03 11.51
C PRO A 190 -14.22 -14.94 10.63
N GLU A 191 -14.07 -16.22 10.98
CA GLU A 191 -13.27 -17.19 10.23
C GLU A 191 -13.75 -17.37 8.79
N ASN A 192 -15.05 -17.55 8.59
CA ASN A 192 -15.63 -17.73 7.26
C ASN A 192 -15.48 -16.45 6.43
N TYR A 193 -15.66 -15.29 7.06
CA TYR A 193 -15.45 -14.00 6.37
C TYR A 193 -14.01 -13.85 5.90
N LEU A 194 -13.03 -14.10 6.77
CA LEU A 194 -11.61 -14.01 6.42
C LEU A 194 -11.24 -15.01 5.32
N GLN A 195 -11.79 -16.22 5.37
CA GLN A 195 -11.59 -17.23 4.34
C GLN A 195 -12.14 -16.76 2.98
N ASP A 196 -13.37 -16.26 2.94
CA ASP A 196 -14.00 -15.75 1.71
C ASP A 196 -13.22 -14.55 1.15
N ALA A 197 -12.80 -13.62 2.01
CA ALA A 197 -12.00 -12.47 1.63
C ALA A 197 -10.66 -12.89 1.02
N LEU A 198 -9.92 -13.80 1.65
CA LEU A 198 -8.63 -14.25 1.14
C LEU A 198 -8.77 -15.11 -0.13
N GLN A 199 -9.85 -15.86 -0.27
CA GLN A 199 -10.17 -16.55 -1.53
C GLN A 199 -10.46 -15.55 -2.66
N ARG A 200 -11.15 -14.44 -2.36
CA ARG A 200 -11.39 -13.36 -3.32
C ARG A 200 -10.08 -12.67 -3.71
N LEU A 201 -9.23 -12.32 -2.75
CA LEU A 201 -7.91 -11.74 -2.99
C LEU A 201 -7.05 -12.65 -3.89
N ALA A 202 -6.97 -13.94 -3.56
CA ALA A 202 -6.27 -14.93 -4.37
C ALA A 202 -6.81 -15.03 -5.79
N THR A 203 -8.14 -14.96 -5.96
CA THR A 203 -8.79 -14.94 -7.28
C THR A 203 -8.35 -13.71 -8.08
N VAL A 204 -8.34 -12.52 -7.47
CA VAL A 204 -7.93 -11.28 -8.15
C VAL A 204 -6.47 -11.35 -8.60
N ILE A 205 -5.57 -11.82 -7.74
CA ILE A 205 -4.15 -12.04 -8.09
C ILE A 205 -4.03 -13.01 -9.27
N LYS A 206 -4.78 -14.12 -9.25
CA LYS A 206 -4.81 -15.10 -10.36
C LYS A 206 -5.32 -14.48 -11.66
N GLU A 207 -6.33 -13.61 -11.62
CA GLU A 207 -6.83 -12.92 -12.81
C GLU A 207 -5.79 -11.93 -13.38
N ILE A 208 -5.15 -11.13 -12.52
CA ILE A 208 -4.04 -10.25 -12.95
C ILE A 208 -2.93 -11.08 -13.60
N TYR A 209 -2.55 -12.21 -12.98
CA TYR A 209 -1.55 -13.13 -13.52
C TYR A 209 -1.94 -13.70 -14.90
N LYS A 210 -3.21 -14.11 -15.08
CA LYS A 210 -3.72 -14.59 -16.38
C LYS A 210 -3.61 -13.53 -17.47
N THR A 211 -3.71 -12.26 -17.11
CA THR A 211 -3.51 -11.15 -18.06
C THR A 211 -2.05 -10.76 -18.26
N GLY A 212 -1.09 -11.42 -17.62
CA GLY A 212 0.33 -11.20 -17.85
C GLY A 212 1.10 -10.63 -16.66
N GLY A 213 0.44 -10.20 -15.58
CA GLY A 213 1.13 -9.63 -14.42
C GLY A 213 2.05 -10.65 -13.73
N ARG A 214 3.24 -10.23 -13.30
CA ARG A 214 4.28 -11.12 -12.74
C ARG A 214 4.83 -10.70 -11.39
N TYR A 215 4.76 -9.44 -11.00
CA TYR A 215 5.43 -8.96 -9.79
C TYR A 215 4.40 -8.37 -8.83
N PHE A 216 4.14 -9.05 -7.73
CA PHE A 216 3.13 -8.67 -6.74
C PHE A 216 3.79 -8.25 -5.43
N TRP A 217 3.38 -7.10 -4.91
CA TRP A 217 3.80 -6.53 -3.65
C TRP A 217 2.57 -6.39 -2.75
N ILE A 218 2.40 -7.35 -1.85
CA ILE A 218 1.17 -7.55 -1.09
C ILE A 218 1.44 -7.13 0.35
N HIS A 219 0.69 -6.17 0.86
CA HIS A 219 0.77 -5.74 2.25
C HIS A 219 -0.15 -6.60 3.12
N ASN A 220 0.32 -6.92 4.32
CA ASN A 220 -0.57 -7.36 5.40
C ASN A 220 -1.24 -6.13 6.05
N THR A 221 -2.23 -6.32 6.93
CA THR A 221 -2.91 -5.20 7.58
C THR A 221 -2.07 -4.61 8.72
N GLY A 222 -2.33 -3.35 9.07
CA GLY A 222 -1.73 -2.70 10.22
C GLY A 222 -2.33 -3.17 11.56
N PRO A 223 -1.80 -2.69 12.70
CA PRO A 223 -2.34 -2.98 14.01
C PRO A 223 -3.66 -2.25 14.23
N LEU A 224 -4.77 -2.90 13.84
CA LEU A 224 -6.13 -2.35 13.88
C LEU A 224 -6.53 -1.85 15.27
N GLY A 225 -6.08 -2.53 16.33
CA GLY A 225 -6.35 -2.13 17.71
C GLY A 225 -5.71 -0.83 18.13
N CYS A 226 -4.71 -0.34 17.39
CA CYS A 226 -4.06 0.92 17.65
C CYS A 226 -4.74 2.11 16.94
N LEU A 227 -5.72 1.87 16.06
CA LEU A 227 -6.37 2.95 15.30
C LEU A 227 -7.09 3.95 16.21
N PRO A 228 -6.92 5.28 16.04
CA PRO A 228 -7.57 6.28 16.89
C PRO A 228 -9.07 6.07 17.03
N TYR A 229 -9.78 5.73 15.95
CA TYR A 229 -11.22 5.50 16.01
C TYR A 229 -11.59 4.25 16.82
N VAL A 230 -10.77 3.20 16.79
CA VAL A 230 -10.92 1.97 17.58
C VAL A 230 -10.64 2.25 19.06
N LEU A 231 -9.67 3.12 19.35
CA LEU A 231 -9.33 3.50 20.72
C LEU A 231 -10.42 4.32 21.38
N VAL A 232 -11.05 5.25 20.65
CA VAL A 232 -12.01 6.20 21.23
C VAL A 232 -13.48 5.76 21.15
N ARG A 233 -13.83 4.72 20.38
CA ARG A 233 -15.23 4.34 20.13
C ARG A 233 -15.45 2.81 20.06
N PRO A 234 -16.22 2.22 20.99
CA PRO A 234 -16.62 2.77 22.29
C PRO A 234 -15.42 2.86 23.25
N PRO A 235 -15.43 3.76 24.25
CA PRO A 235 -14.44 3.75 25.32
C PRO A 235 -14.49 2.41 26.08
N VAL A 236 -13.33 1.89 26.49
CA VAL A 236 -13.22 0.68 27.32
C VAL A 236 -12.20 0.88 28.45
N GLY A 237 -12.19 -0.02 29.42
CA GLY A 237 -11.19 -0.05 30.48
C GLY A 237 -9.84 -0.61 30.02
N SER A 238 -8.81 -0.37 30.82
CA SER A 238 -7.43 -0.81 30.54
C SER A 238 -7.29 -2.32 30.38
N GLU A 239 -8.23 -3.12 30.88
CA GLU A 239 -8.27 -4.57 30.75
C GLU A 239 -8.47 -5.08 29.31
N GLU A 240 -9.02 -4.25 28.43
CA GLU A 240 -9.18 -4.56 27.00
C GLU A 240 -8.00 -4.04 26.14
N MET A 241 -6.99 -3.46 26.78
CA MET A 241 -5.82 -2.85 26.14
C MET A 241 -4.54 -3.63 26.45
N ASP A 242 -3.63 -3.70 25.49
CA ASP A 242 -2.27 -4.18 25.72
C ASP A 242 -1.41 -3.12 26.42
N GLU A 243 -0.16 -3.49 26.75
CA GLU A 243 0.81 -2.59 27.43
C GLU A 243 1.13 -1.31 26.63
N THR A 244 0.82 -1.30 25.33
CA THR A 244 1.05 -0.19 24.40
C THR A 244 -0.19 0.69 24.22
N GLY A 245 -1.31 0.32 24.87
CA GLY A 245 -2.59 1.04 24.81
C GLY A 245 -3.45 0.67 23.60
N CYS A 246 -3.11 -0.39 22.85
CA CYS A 246 -3.89 -0.85 21.70
C CYS A 246 -4.93 -1.89 22.13
N ARG A 247 -6.07 -1.97 21.42
CA ARG A 247 -7.12 -2.95 21.74
C ARG A 247 -6.69 -4.37 21.38
N ILE A 248 -6.69 -5.25 22.38
CA ILE A 248 -6.24 -6.65 22.25
C ILE A 248 -7.06 -7.39 21.19
N PHE A 249 -8.39 -7.30 21.26
CA PHE A 249 -9.30 -8.02 20.35
C PHE A 249 -9.06 -7.67 18.87
N TYR A 250 -8.88 -6.39 18.57
CA TYR A 250 -8.73 -5.90 17.20
C TYR A 250 -7.34 -6.25 16.63
N ASN A 251 -6.28 -6.16 17.45
CA ASN A 251 -4.95 -6.62 17.04
C ASN A 251 -4.93 -8.12 16.80
N ALA A 252 -5.55 -8.93 17.68
CA ALA A 252 -5.65 -10.37 17.48
C ALA A 252 -6.39 -10.74 16.19
N LEU A 253 -7.43 -9.98 15.82
CA LEU A 253 -8.14 -10.16 14.54
C LEU A 253 -7.24 -9.81 13.34
N ALA A 254 -6.47 -8.73 13.41
CA ALA A 254 -5.50 -8.36 12.38
C ALA A 254 -4.37 -9.40 12.23
N GLU A 255 -3.82 -9.88 13.34
CA GLU A 255 -2.79 -10.93 13.36
C GLU A 255 -3.32 -12.25 12.75
N LYS A 256 -4.56 -12.62 13.06
CA LYS A 256 -5.21 -13.78 12.46
C LYS A 256 -5.35 -13.65 10.96
N TYR A 257 -5.83 -12.49 10.47
CA TYR A 257 -5.88 -12.22 9.03
C TYR A 257 -4.49 -12.29 8.40
N ASN A 258 -3.49 -11.68 9.02
CA ASN A 258 -2.11 -11.65 8.52
C ASN A 258 -1.48 -13.05 8.42
N ALA A 259 -1.76 -13.93 9.39
CA ALA A 259 -1.34 -15.32 9.35
C ALA A 259 -2.01 -16.08 8.18
N MET A 260 -3.33 -15.93 8.02
CA MET A 260 -4.06 -16.56 6.91
C MET A 260 -3.64 -15.99 5.53
N LEU A 261 -3.32 -14.71 5.44
CA LEU A 261 -2.79 -14.07 4.24
C LEU A 261 -1.43 -14.67 3.87
N ASN A 262 -0.54 -14.87 4.85
CA ASN A 262 0.75 -15.52 4.60
C ASN A 262 0.57 -16.93 4.01
N GLU A 263 -0.31 -17.75 4.60
CA GLU A 263 -0.64 -19.08 4.04
C GLU A 263 -1.19 -18.99 2.62
N THR A 264 -2.04 -17.99 2.35
CA THR A 264 -2.62 -17.75 1.02
C THR A 264 -1.54 -17.38 0.00
N VAL A 265 -0.59 -16.51 0.36
CA VAL A 265 0.54 -16.12 -0.50
C VAL A 265 1.49 -17.29 -0.73
N VAL A 266 1.74 -18.14 0.27
CA VAL A 266 2.53 -19.36 0.09
C VAL A 266 1.89 -20.27 -0.97
N LYS A 267 0.59 -20.54 -0.88
CA LYS A 267 -0.15 -21.33 -1.90
C LYS A 267 -0.09 -20.68 -3.27
N LEU A 268 -0.28 -19.36 -3.36
CA LEU A 268 -0.21 -18.64 -4.64
C LEU A 268 1.17 -18.72 -5.29
N ARG A 269 2.27 -18.75 -4.52
CA ARG A 269 3.62 -18.96 -5.08
C ARG A 269 3.78 -20.34 -5.72
N GLU A 270 3.12 -21.36 -5.19
CA GLU A 270 3.11 -22.71 -5.78
C GLU A 270 2.26 -22.75 -7.06
N GLU A 271 1.10 -22.10 -7.05
CA GLU A 271 0.17 -22.09 -8.18
C GLU A 271 0.59 -21.16 -9.32
N LEU A 272 1.41 -20.13 -9.04
CA LEU A 272 1.81 -19.09 -9.98
C LEU A 272 3.34 -19.06 -10.17
N PRO A 273 3.97 -20.11 -10.72
CA PRO A 273 5.42 -20.29 -10.71
C PRO A 273 6.19 -19.24 -11.53
N ALA A 274 5.53 -18.53 -12.45
CA ALA A 274 6.16 -17.45 -13.21
C ALA A 274 6.06 -16.08 -12.50
N ALA A 275 5.36 -15.99 -11.37
CA ALA A 275 5.20 -14.75 -10.62
C ALA A 275 6.13 -14.67 -9.41
N SER A 276 6.58 -13.47 -9.09
CA SER A 276 7.18 -13.13 -7.81
C SER A 276 6.13 -12.49 -6.92
N LEU A 277 5.84 -13.11 -5.79
CA LEU A 277 4.91 -12.59 -4.78
C LEU A 277 5.69 -12.23 -3.51
N THR A 278 5.78 -10.95 -3.22
CA THR A 278 6.40 -10.42 -2.00
C THR A 278 5.30 -10.05 -1.01
N LEU A 279 5.34 -10.67 0.18
CA LEU A 279 4.49 -10.29 1.30
C LEU A 279 5.26 -9.30 2.18
N VAL A 280 4.65 -8.16 2.48
CA VAL A 280 5.24 -7.08 3.26
C VAL A 280 4.58 -6.98 4.62
N ASP A 281 5.40 -7.03 5.66
CA ASP A 281 4.96 -6.97 7.05
C ASP A 281 4.78 -5.52 7.52
N VAL A 282 3.69 -4.92 7.04
CA VAL A 282 3.24 -3.59 7.43
C VAL A 282 2.82 -3.56 8.90
N TYR A 283 2.23 -4.64 9.42
CA TYR A 283 1.86 -4.76 10.83
C TYR A 283 3.04 -4.46 11.75
N SER A 284 4.12 -5.23 11.62
CA SER A 284 5.30 -5.08 12.49
C SER A 284 5.96 -3.71 12.29
N ALA A 285 6.01 -3.20 11.05
CA ALA A 285 6.58 -1.88 10.78
C ALA A 285 5.78 -0.77 11.48
N LYS A 286 4.45 -0.75 11.34
CA LYS A 286 3.57 0.24 11.98
C LYS A 286 3.57 0.08 13.50
N TYR A 287 3.47 -1.14 14.01
CA TYR A 287 3.50 -1.40 15.45
C TYR A 287 4.83 -0.96 16.09
N HIS A 288 5.96 -1.21 15.41
CA HIS A 288 7.26 -0.72 15.85
C HIS A 288 7.29 0.82 15.92
N LEU A 289 6.79 1.51 14.90
CA LEU A 289 6.69 2.97 14.89
C LEU A 289 5.83 3.52 16.04
N ILE A 290 4.68 2.87 16.31
CA ILE A 290 3.77 3.25 17.40
C ILE A 290 4.47 3.11 18.76
N THR A 291 5.09 1.95 18.99
CA THR A 291 5.75 1.62 20.28
C THR A 291 7.04 2.39 20.52
N HIS A 292 7.69 2.88 19.46
CA HIS A 292 8.95 3.63 19.53
C HIS A 292 8.79 5.07 19.03
N ALA A 293 7.58 5.63 19.06
CA ALA A 293 7.28 6.94 18.46
C ALA A 293 8.21 8.07 18.96
N SER A 294 8.62 8.02 20.24
CA SER A 294 9.56 8.96 20.85
C SER A 294 10.93 9.03 20.15
N ASN A 295 11.37 7.92 19.51
CA ASN A 295 12.64 7.86 18.79
C ASN A 295 12.59 8.55 17.42
N TYR A 296 11.39 8.82 16.89
CA TYR A 296 11.19 9.37 15.56
C TYR A 296 10.65 10.82 15.60
N GLY A 297 10.70 11.47 16.77
CA GLY A 297 10.31 12.86 16.98
C GLY A 297 8.93 13.02 17.66
N LYS A 298 8.40 14.25 17.68
CA LYS A 298 7.00 14.50 18.11
C LYS A 298 6.06 14.04 17.01
N ILE A 299 6.00 12.74 16.74
CA ILE A 299 4.98 12.20 15.86
C ILE A 299 3.69 12.17 16.66
N HIS A 300 2.71 13.00 16.28
CA HIS A 300 1.36 12.79 16.77
C HIS A 300 0.92 11.40 16.31
N LEU A 301 0.64 10.49 17.25
CA LEU A 301 0.18 9.12 16.95
C LEU A 301 -0.95 9.08 15.92
N PHE A 302 -1.74 10.15 15.81
CA PHE A 302 -2.75 10.32 14.76
C PHE A 302 -2.23 10.09 13.32
N TYR A 303 -0.97 10.44 13.01
CA TYR A 303 -0.40 10.33 11.65
C TYR A 303 0.24 8.98 11.34
N ILE A 304 0.76 8.24 12.34
CA ILE A 304 1.31 6.88 12.13
C ILE A 304 0.18 5.91 11.78
N VAL A 305 -1.02 6.23 12.23
CA VAL A 305 -2.14 5.30 12.32
C VAL A 305 -3.27 5.63 11.33
N THR A 306 -3.13 6.70 10.54
CA THR A 306 -4.01 6.97 9.38
C THR A 306 -3.36 6.62 8.04
N LEU A 307 -2.08 6.23 8.04
CA LEU A 307 -1.40 5.57 6.91
C LEU A 307 -1.58 4.06 6.98
#